data_AF-A0A537UMA1-F1
#
_entry.id   AF-A0A537UMA1-F1
#
_cell.length_a   1.000
_cell.length_b   1.000
_cell.length_c   1.000
_cell.angle_alpha   90.00
_cell.angle_beta   90.00
_cell.angle_gamma   90.00
#
_symmetry.space_group_name_H-M   'P 1'
#
loop_
_entity.id
_entity.type
_entity.pdbx_description
1 polymer ?
#
loop_
_entity_poly.entity_id
_entity_poly.type
_entity_poly.pdbx_seq_one_letter_code
_entity_poly.pdbx_strand_id
1 'polypeptide(L)' 'MNIAGFVGMTDEELIVHAMRNAQSLLAEHIDRGPFDAEEALTQLSEILDRPDVVAATDRLCREYGLRPLK' A
#
# COMPACT_ATOMS: atom_id res chain seq x y z
N MET A 1 22.74 3.52 -6.14
CA MET A 1 22.70 4.61 -5.14
C MET A 1 21.63 4.20 -4.15
N ASN A 2 22.01 3.80 -2.94
CA ASN A 2 21.13 3.19 -1.94
C ASN A 2 20.78 4.28 -0.91
N ILE A 3 19.53 4.73 -0.93
CA ILE A 3 19.00 5.77 -0.04
C ILE A 3 18.47 5.07 1.22
N ALA A 4 19.11 5.35 2.35
CA ALA A 4 18.74 4.81 3.65
C ALA A 4 17.32 5.26 4.03
N GLY A 5 16.42 4.29 4.18
CA GLY A 5 15.05 4.55 4.61
C GLY A 5 14.19 3.31 4.90
N PHE A 6 14.66 2.08 4.70
CA PHE A 6 14.12 0.84 5.27
C PHE A 6 15.15 -0.25 4.92
N VAL A 7 16.00 -0.64 5.87
CA VAL A 7 17.10 -1.58 5.60
C VAL A 7 16.50 -2.98 5.39
N GLY A 8 16.34 -3.37 4.12
CA GLY A 8 16.15 -4.75 3.69
C GLY A 8 14.88 -5.07 2.92
N MET A 9 13.92 -4.16 2.85
CA MET A 9 12.65 -4.43 2.17
C MET A 9 12.72 -4.00 0.71
N THR A 10 12.54 -4.91 -0.24
CA THR A 10 12.45 -4.55 -1.66
C THR A 10 11.18 -3.75 -1.92
N ASP A 11 11.15 -3.01 -3.04
CA ASP A 11 9.94 -2.32 -3.50
C ASP A 11 8.75 -3.29 -3.58
N GLU A 12 8.98 -4.55 -3.97
CA GLU A 12 7.98 -5.61 -4.02
C GLU A 12 7.46 -5.97 -2.63
N GLU A 13 8.36 -6.18 -1.67
CA GLU A 13 7.97 -6.50 -0.29
C GLU A 13 7.16 -5.35 0.31
N LEU A 14 7.57 -4.11 0.08
CA LEU A 14 6.89 -2.91 0.58
C LEU A 14 5.46 -2.81 0.00
N ILE A 15 5.28 -3.05 -1.29
CA ILE A 15 3.96 -3.11 -1.93
C ILE A 15 3.11 -4.25 -1.35
N VAL A 16 3.68 -5.44 -1.23
CA VAL A 16 2.96 -6.61 -0.65
C VAL A 16 2.54 -6.34 0.79
N HIS A 17 3.38 -5.68 1.57
CA HIS A 17 3.06 -5.30 2.95
C HIS A 17 1.96 -4.24 3.02
N ALA A 18 2.04 -3.19 2.20
CA ALA A 18 0.99 -2.18 2.10
C ALA A 18 -0.37 -2.80 1.70
N MET A 19 -0.35 -3.70 0.71
CA MET A 19 -1.55 -4.42 0.27
C MET A 19 -2.12 -5.33 1.36
N ARG A 20 -1.29 -6.08 2.09
CA ARG A 20 -1.77 -6.90 3.22
C ARG A 20 -2.36 -6.05 4.34
N ASN A 21 -1.75 -4.92 4.69
CA ASN A 21 -2.28 -4.03 5.72
C ASN A 21 -3.63 -3.47 5.29
N ALA A 22 -3.76 -3.01 4.05
CA ALA A 22 -5.03 -2.54 3.50
C ALA A 22 -6.13 -3.62 3.53
N GLN A 23 -5.79 -4.86 3.15
CA GLN A 23 -6.72 -5.99 3.21
C GLN A 23 -7.13 -6.35 4.64
N SER A 24 -6.20 -6.34 5.59
CA SER A 24 -6.49 -6.60 7.01
C SER A 24 -7.44 -5.55 7.57
N LEU A 25 -7.16 -4.27 7.29
CA LEU A 25 -7.99 -3.16 7.74
C LEU A 25 -9.41 -3.24 7.18
N LEU A 26 -9.56 -3.61 5.90
CA LEU A 26 -10.87 -3.87 5.31
C LEU A 26 -11.60 -5.03 5.98
N ALA A 27 -10.90 -6.13 6.29
CA ALA A 27 -11.50 -7.26 6.98
C ALA A 27 -11.98 -6.90 8.39
N GLU A 28 -11.17 -6.15 9.14
CA GLU A 28 -11.53 -5.63 10.47
C GLU A 28 -12.72 -4.66 10.41
N HIS A 29 -12.79 -3.82 9.37
CA HIS A 29 -13.91 -2.90 9.17
C HIS A 29 -15.21 -3.63 8.83
N ILE A 30 -15.15 -4.66 7.97
CA ILE A 30 -16.31 -5.49 7.62
C ILE A 30 -16.84 -6.24 8.85
N ASP A 31 -15.95 -6.74 9.71
CA ASP A 31 -16.30 -7.50 10.93
C ASP A 31 -16.94 -6.60 12.01
N ARG A 32 -16.42 -5.37 12.19
CA ARG A 32 -17.01 -4.37 13.12
C ARG A 32 -18.33 -3.77 12.64
N GLY A 33 -18.68 -3.94 11.37
CA GLY A 33 -19.87 -3.37 10.74
C GLY A 33 -19.64 -1.95 10.21
N PRO A 34 -20.51 -1.46 9.30
CA PRO A 34 -20.27 -0.31 8.42
C PRO A 34 -20.35 1.06 9.12
N PHE A 35 -20.09 1.14 10.43
CA PHE A 35 -20.29 2.36 11.21
C PHE A 35 -19.25 3.45 10.88
N ASP A 36 -18.06 3.06 10.42
CA ASP A 36 -16.91 3.97 10.27
C ASP A 36 -16.23 3.86 8.90
N ALA A 37 -17.02 3.76 7.82
CA ALA A 37 -16.49 3.59 6.46
C ALA A 37 -15.56 4.73 6.05
N GLU A 38 -15.84 5.95 6.52
CA GLU A 38 -15.03 7.14 6.25
C GLU A 38 -13.65 7.07 6.97
N GLU A 39 -13.63 6.53 8.19
CA GLU A 39 -12.38 6.31 8.93
C GLU A 39 -11.54 5.20 8.26
N ALA A 40 -12.19 4.11 7.83
CA ALA A 40 -11.51 3.04 7.11
C ALA A 40 -10.91 3.51 5.77
N LEU A 41 -11.63 4.34 5.02
CA LEU A 41 -11.12 4.96 3.79
C LEU A 41 -9.95 5.92 4.05
N THR A 42 -9.99 6.65 5.15
CA THR A 42 -8.90 7.53 5.58
C THR A 42 -7.64 6.71 5.88
N GLN A 43 -7.75 5.66 6.68
CA GLN A 43 -6.62 4.79 7.02
C GLN A 43 -6.09 4.03 5.79
N LEU A 44 -6.96 3.60 4.87
CA LEU A 44 -6.52 3.01 3.59
C LEU A 44 -5.71 4.00 2.76
N SER A 45 -6.14 5.26 2.71
CA SER A 45 -5.41 6.32 2.00
C SER A 45 -4.05 6.55 2.65
N GLU A 46 -3.97 6.55 3.98
CA GLU A 46 -2.69 6.64 4.69
C GLU A 46 -1.76 5.45 4.48
N ILE A 47 -2.27 4.27 4.12
CA ILE A 47 -1.43 3.10 3.81
C ILE A 47 -0.98 3.12 2.35
N LEU A 48 -1.91 3.37 1.42
CA LEU A 48 -1.69 3.22 -0.02
C LEU A 48 -1.11 4.48 -0.68
N ASP A 49 -1.46 5.67 -0.19
CA ASP A 49 -0.96 6.95 -0.71
C ASP A 49 0.39 7.35 -0.10
N ARG A 50 0.99 6.48 0.73
CA ARG A 50 2.33 6.71 1.27
C ARG A 50 3.32 6.92 0.13
N PRO A 51 4.16 7.98 0.21
CA PRO A 51 5.09 8.31 -0.87
C PRO A 51 6.05 7.15 -1.17
N ASP A 52 6.41 6.36 -0.16
CA ASP A 52 7.24 5.15 -0.34
C ASP A 52 6.51 4.08 -1.18
N VAL A 53 5.23 3.84 -0.91
CA VAL A 53 4.40 2.83 -1.59
C VAL A 53 4.10 3.26 -3.03
N VAL A 54 3.78 4.54 -3.23
CA VAL A 54 3.58 5.11 -4.56
C VAL A 54 4.87 5.04 -5.38
N ALA A 55 6.01 5.43 -4.80
CA ALA A 55 7.29 5.38 -5.49
C ALA A 55 7.73 3.94 -5.80
N ALA A 56 7.56 3.01 -4.86
CA ALA A 56 7.83 1.59 -5.08
C ALA A 56 6.94 1.03 -6.19
N THR A 57 5.66 1.39 -6.22
CA THR A 57 4.71 0.97 -7.26
C THR A 57 5.09 1.51 -8.63
N ASP A 58 5.48 2.79 -8.74
CA ASP A 58 5.95 3.37 -10.01
C ASP A 58 7.23 2.70 -10.51
N ARG A 59 8.19 2.44 -9.60
CA ARG A 59 9.42 1.71 -9.92
C ARG A 59 9.11 0.30 -10.41
N LEU A 60 8.27 -0.45 -9.70
CA LEU A 60 7.84 -1.79 -10.07
C LEU A 60 7.15 -1.80 -11.44
N CYS A 61 6.24 -0.84 -11.67
CA CYS A 61 5.56 -0.71 -12.95
C CYS A 61 6.52 -0.40 -14.09
N ARG A 62 7.53 0.43 -13.85
CA ARG A 62 8.56 0.76 -14.84
C ARG A 62 9.49 -0.42 -15.11
N GLU A 63 9.90 -1.15 -14.08
CA GLU A 63 10.81 -2.28 -14.18
C GLU A 63 10.20 -3.46 -14.93
N TYR A 64 8.96 -3.81 -14.59
CA TYR A 64 8.25 -4.94 -15.19
C TYR A 64 7.36 -4.54 -16.37
N GLY A 65 7.32 -3.26 -16.74
CA GLY A 65 6.45 -2.72 -17.79
C GLY A 65 4.95 -2.86 -17.48
N LEU A 66 4.58 -2.98 -16.19
CA LEU A 66 3.20 -3.09 -15.76
C LEU A 66 2.48 -1.77 -16.03
N ARG A 67 1.25 -1.89 -16.53
CA ARG A 67 0.34 -0.76 -16.66
C ARG A 67 -0.77 -0.98 -15.64
N PRO A 68 -0.76 -0.27 -14.50
CA PRO A 68 -1.90 -0.33 -13.60
C PRO A 68 -3.13 0.08 -14.41
N LEU A 69 -4.09 -0.84 -14.51
CA LEU A 69 -5.35 -0.58 -15.20
C LEU A 69 -6.04 0.58 -14.47
N LYS A 70 -6.44 1.57 -15.25
CA LYS A 70 -7.06 2.81 -14.77
C LYS A 70 -8.53 2.60 -14.46
#